data_AF-A0AAE5S4D8-F1
#
_entry.id   AF-A0AAE5S4D8-F1
#
_cell.length_a   1.000
_cell.length_b   1.000
_cell.length_c   1.000
_cell.angle_alpha   90.00
_cell.angle_beta   90.00
_cell.angle_gamma   90.00
#
_symmetry.space_group_name_H-M   'P 1'
#
loop_
_entity.id
_entity.type
_entity.pdbx_description
1 polymer ?
#
loop_
_entity_poly.entity_id
_entity_poly.type
_entity_poly.pdbx_seq_one_letter_code
_entity_poly.pdbx_strand_id
1 'polypeptide(L)'
;MADVYIIYASENRDVAERVRDLLAPSWSIWLDDLIVGDFASAIKENLQNSACVVALYSEYASKAAVTDELRLANKYGKKIIPLQLDESDAPYSFGNFSTVDFRSWSGEPDHKMFKLLQVKIQEVVPARRPAERLPSLFGSLPVPNIFMSVSSHETKFKPSEALSVLKAHNTKSILVSAYDLIRSDDKVQMIEEIKAYREQGGFVLIDSGNYEADRTEDKTWTAAQFHQALSETPHDCTFFFDNLEPDGDPNKVIEDVVNAFERDRQHTCAPVLPIVHVPQNEKGLSQLPYIVREVANQLRPTVIAIAERELGPGLALSAQTMKCVRTALRELPFYQPVHLLGTGNPWSISILVAAGADTFDGLEWCRFSIDPVRGRLHHFQHFDFFKHSWPRTPLLDLVDADKKIKYAGKVALYNLEYYQEFGQLMQSMIASNESTLFATGIGLTAPELKKLFPEIFQ
;
A
#
# COMPACT_ATOMS: atom_id res chain seq x y z
N MET A 1 17.68 -3.58 -15.59
CA MET A 1 19.13 -3.82 -15.45
C MET A 1 19.39 -4.40 -14.06
N ALA A 2 20.32 -5.35 -13.97
CA ALA A 2 20.70 -5.97 -12.70
C ALA A 2 21.79 -5.14 -12.00
N ASP A 3 21.74 -5.05 -10.68
CA ASP A 3 22.77 -4.41 -9.86
C ASP A 3 23.95 -5.37 -9.69
N VAL A 4 23.66 -6.66 -9.44
CA VAL A 4 24.64 -7.72 -9.18
C VAL A 4 24.45 -8.89 -10.14
N TYR A 5 25.52 -9.37 -10.74
CA TYR A 5 25.56 -10.59 -11.55
C TYR A 5 26.28 -11.70 -10.76
N ILE A 6 25.71 -12.91 -10.67
CA ILE A 6 26.33 -14.05 -9.97
C ILE A 6 26.97 -15.01 -10.99
N ILE A 7 28.29 -15.20 -10.92
CA ILE A 7 29.03 -16.23 -11.67
C ILE A 7 29.19 -17.45 -10.76
N TYR A 8 28.77 -18.62 -11.24
CA TYR A 8 28.89 -19.86 -10.48
C TYR A 8 29.02 -21.07 -11.42
N ALA A 9 29.57 -22.17 -10.90
CA ALA A 9 29.50 -23.48 -11.57
C ALA A 9 28.16 -24.15 -11.25
N SER A 10 27.64 -24.97 -12.16
CA SER A 10 26.35 -25.67 -11.98
C SER A 10 26.21 -26.43 -10.65
N GLU A 11 27.32 -26.96 -10.12
CA GLU A 11 27.38 -27.67 -8.84
C GLU A 11 27.14 -26.76 -7.63
N ASN A 12 27.39 -25.46 -7.75
CA ASN A 12 27.20 -24.47 -6.70
C ASN A 12 25.83 -23.78 -6.80
N ARG A 13 24.88 -24.32 -7.58
CA ARG A 13 23.58 -23.68 -7.84
C ARG A 13 22.83 -23.35 -6.56
N ASP A 14 22.72 -24.31 -5.63
CA ASP A 14 21.98 -24.13 -4.37
C ASP A 14 22.54 -22.94 -3.56
N VAL A 15 23.86 -22.78 -3.56
CA VAL A 15 24.54 -21.66 -2.89
C VAL A 15 24.28 -20.34 -3.62
N ALA A 16 24.33 -20.34 -4.95
CA ALA A 16 24.07 -19.16 -5.78
C ALA A 16 22.62 -18.66 -5.61
N GLU A 17 21.64 -19.57 -5.63
CA GLU A 17 20.23 -19.26 -5.39
C GLU A 17 20.03 -18.72 -3.97
N ARG A 18 20.67 -19.32 -2.97
CA ARG A 18 20.57 -18.82 -1.59
C ARG A 18 21.16 -17.41 -1.43
N VAL A 19 22.30 -17.14 -2.05
CA VAL A 19 22.90 -15.80 -2.06
C VAL A 19 22.01 -14.80 -2.80
N ARG A 20 21.45 -15.18 -3.96
CA ARG A 20 20.48 -14.36 -4.71
C ARG A 20 19.31 -13.97 -3.82
N ASP A 21 18.67 -14.93 -3.17
CA ASP A 21 17.45 -14.72 -2.39
C ASP A 21 17.68 -13.79 -1.19
N LEU A 22 18.85 -13.87 -0.56
CA LEU A 22 19.20 -13.02 0.57
C LEU A 22 19.67 -11.61 0.17
N LEU A 23 20.18 -11.43 -1.06
CA LEU A 23 20.58 -10.12 -1.59
C LEU A 23 19.44 -9.38 -2.31
N ALA A 24 18.47 -10.11 -2.88
CA ALA A 24 17.32 -9.58 -3.62
C ALA A 24 16.55 -8.45 -2.90
N PRO A 25 16.41 -8.43 -1.55
CA PRO A 25 15.75 -7.32 -0.86
C PRO A 25 16.47 -5.97 -0.99
N SER A 26 17.75 -5.97 -1.33
CA SER A 26 18.61 -4.77 -1.35
C SER A 26 19.18 -4.44 -2.73
N TRP A 27 19.17 -5.37 -3.69
CA TRP A 27 19.73 -5.17 -5.03
C TRP A 27 18.98 -6.05 -6.05
N SER A 28 18.89 -5.62 -7.32
CA SER A 28 18.48 -6.55 -8.38
C SER A 28 19.62 -7.51 -8.70
N ILE A 29 19.33 -8.80 -8.62
CA ILE A 29 20.31 -9.86 -8.85
C ILE A 29 19.97 -10.57 -10.15
N TRP A 30 20.98 -10.86 -10.96
CA TRP A 30 20.85 -11.70 -12.14
C TRP A 30 21.54 -13.05 -11.93
N LEU A 31 20.82 -14.11 -12.28
CA LEU A 31 21.25 -15.51 -12.35
C LEU A 31 20.78 -16.07 -13.71
N ASP A 32 21.43 -17.12 -14.21
CA ASP A 32 21.16 -17.77 -15.52
C ASP A 32 19.98 -18.77 -15.51
N ASP A 33 19.15 -18.74 -14.47
CA ASP A 33 18.09 -19.71 -14.17
C ASP A 33 16.89 -19.68 -15.13
N LEU A 34 16.62 -18.54 -15.77
CA LEU A 34 15.43 -18.33 -16.62
C LEU A 34 15.74 -18.07 -18.10
N ILE A 35 16.95 -18.35 -18.58
CA ILE A 35 17.32 -18.08 -19.97
C ILE A 35 16.63 -19.05 -20.93
N VAL A 36 15.86 -18.51 -21.87
CA VAL A 36 15.30 -19.22 -23.03
C VAL A 36 15.95 -18.67 -24.30
N GLY A 37 16.74 -19.49 -25.00
CA GLY A 37 17.40 -19.09 -26.26
C GLY A 37 18.94 -19.07 -26.17
N ASP A 38 19.58 -18.09 -26.82
CA ASP A 38 21.04 -17.99 -26.89
C ASP A 38 21.65 -17.46 -25.59
N PHE A 39 22.24 -18.38 -24.83
CA PHE A 39 22.97 -18.11 -23.59
C PHE A 39 24.08 -17.07 -23.78
N ALA A 40 24.83 -17.11 -24.89
CA ALA A 40 26.00 -16.26 -25.08
C ALA A 40 25.60 -14.78 -25.18
N SER A 41 24.51 -14.48 -25.91
CA SER A 41 24.00 -13.12 -26.05
C SER A 41 23.41 -12.61 -24.73
N ALA A 42 22.60 -13.41 -24.03
CA ALA A 42 21.98 -13.04 -22.76
C ALA A 42 23.01 -12.77 -21.65
N ILE A 43 24.02 -13.65 -21.50
CA ILE A 43 25.13 -13.47 -20.55
C ILE A 43 25.88 -12.18 -20.87
N LYS A 44 26.24 -11.96 -22.14
CA LYS A 44 27.01 -10.80 -22.56
C LYS A 44 26.29 -9.49 -22.25
N GLU A 45 25.00 -9.40 -22.56
CA GLU A 45 24.18 -8.21 -22.32
C GLU A 45 24.00 -7.95 -20.82
N ASN A 46 23.59 -8.95 -20.04
CA ASN A 46 23.34 -8.78 -18.61
C ASN A 46 24.62 -8.49 -17.83
N LEU A 47 25.71 -9.17 -18.16
CA LEU A 47 27.02 -8.94 -17.53
C LEU A 47 27.61 -7.58 -17.91
N GLN A 48 27.34 -7.07 -19.12
CA GLN A 48 27.71 -5.70 -19.49
C GLN A 48 26.86 -4.65 -18.75
N ASN A 49 25.60 -4.94 -18.49
CA ASN A 49 24.66 -4.04 -17.82
C ASN A 49 24.71 -4.10 -16.30
N SER A 50 25.35 -5.12 -15.70
CA SER A 50 25.50 -5.23 -14.25
C SER A 50 26.48 -4.22 -13.68
N ALA A 51 26.28 -3.79 -12.44
CA ALA A 51 27.19 -2.86 -11.82
C ALA A 51 28.37 -3.57 -11.13
N CYS A 52 28.14 -4.75 -10.54
CA CYS A 52 29.21 -5.63 -10.07
C CYS A 52 28.94 -7.11 -10.32
N VAL A 53 29.97 -7.92 -10.07
CA VAL A 53 29.95 -9.38 -10.21
C VAL A 53 30.30 -10.03 -8.88
N VAL A 54 29.50 -11.00 -8.44
CA VAL A 54 29.81 -11.91 -7.34
C VAL A 54 30.18 -13.26 -7.94
N ALA A 55 31.38 -13.78 -7.65
CA ALA A 55 31.88 -15.01 -8.25
C ALA A 55 32.12 -16.09 -7.20
N LEU A 56 31.49 -17.26 -7.35
CA LEU A 56 31.61 -18.38 -6.42
C LEU A 56 32.83 -19.23 -6.76
N TYR A 57 33.81 -19.29 -5.85
CA TYR A 57 35.03 -20.07 -5.97
C TYR A 57 34.90 -21.35 -5.14
N SER A 58 34.90 -22.48 -5.83
CA SER A 58 35.01 -23.84 -5.27
C SER A 58 35.97 -24.67 -6.14
N GLU A 59 36.08 -25.97 -5.91
CA GLU A 59 36.85 -26.91 -6.75
C GLU A 59 36.47 -26.83 -8.24
N TYR A 60 35.24 -26.37 -8.53
CA TYR A 60 34.70 -26.22 -9.88
C TYR A 60 35.00 -24.85 -10.53
N ALA A 61 35.69 -23.94 -9.84
CA ALA A 61 35.92 -22.58 -10.33
C ALA A 61 36.83 -22.52 -11.59
N SER A 62 37.59 -23.58 -11.85
CA SER A 62 38.44 -23.73 -13.03
C SER A 62 37.69 -24.08 -14.32
N LYS A 63 36.38 -24.37 -14.24
CA LYS A 63 35.56 -24.70 -15.41
C LYS A 63 35.45 -23.54 -16.40
N ALA A 64 35.27 -23.88 -17.68
CA ALA A 64 35.14 -22.90 -18.77
C ALA A 64 34.00 -21.89 -18.50
N ALA A 65 32.83 -22.36 -18.04
CA ALA A 65 31.70 -21.49 -17.72
C ALA A 65 32.07 -20.35 -16.74
N VAL A 66 32.75 -20.67 -15.65
CA VAL A 66 33.18 -19.68 -14.64
C VAL A 66 34.31 -18.80 -15.17
N THR A 67 35.33 -19.41 -15.78
CA THR A 67 36.53 -18.67 -16.24
C THR A 67 36.25 -17.76 -17.43
N ASP A 68 35.37 -18.14 -18.35
CA ASP A 68 35.00 -17.32 -19.51
C ASP A 68 34.15 -16.11 -19.09
N GLU A 69 33.21 -16.28 -18.17
CA GLU A 69 32.43 -15.17 -17.60
C GLU A 69 33.31 -14.23 -16.77
N LEU A 70 34.26 -14.75 -15.99
CA LEU A 70 35.23 -13.93 -15.26
C LEU A 70 36.11 -13.10 -16.20
N ARG A 71 36.57 -13.69 -17.31
CA ARG A 71 37.31 -12.96 -18.36
C ARG A 71 36.44 -11.87 -18.97
N LEU A 72 35.17 -12.14 -19.21
CA LEU A 72 34.22 -11.16 -19.75
C LEU A 72 33.96 -10.01 -18.78
N ALA A 73 33.80 -10.32 -17.49
CA ALA A 73 33.63 -9.33 -16.41
C ALA A 73 34.84 -8.41 -16.31
N ASN A 74 36.05 -8.98 -16.34
CA ASN A 74 37.28 -8.21 -16.35
C ASN A 74 37.40 -7.34 -17.62
N LYS A 75 37.03 -7.88 -18.78
CA LYS A 75 37.01 -7.14 -20.05
C LYS A 75 36.05 -5.94 -20.02
N TYR A 76 34.91 -6.06 -19.33
CA TYR A 76 33.95 -4.97 -19.14
C TYR A 76 34.26 -4.08 -17.92
N GLY A 77 35.39 -4.29 -17.25
CA GLY A 77 35.82 -3.49 -16.11
C GLY A 77 34.90 -3.62 -14.89
N LYS A 78 34.17 -4.72 -14.76
CA LYS A 78 33.28 -4.97 -13.62
C LYS A 78 34.09 -5.23 -12.35
N LYS A 79 33.58 -4.76 -11.22
CA LYS A 79 34.14 -5.10 -9.91
C LYS A 79 33.76 -6.54 -9.58
N ILE A 80 34.76 -7.40 -9.39
CA ILE A 80 34.59 -8.81 -9.07
C ILE A 80 34.75 -8.98 -7.55
N ILE A 81 33.74 -9.56 -6.91
CA ILE A 81 33.70 -9.88 -5.48
C ILE A 81 33.68 -11.42 -5.37
N PRO A 82 34.83 -12.06 -5.11
CA PRO A 82 34.87 -13.51 -4.98
C PRO A 82 34.32 -14.01 -3.65
N LEU A 83 33.62 -15.15 -3.68
CA LEU A 83 33.16 -15.91 -2.51
C LEU A 83 33.89 -17.24 -2.47
N GLN A 84 34.70 -17.49 -1.45
CA GLN A 84 35.40 -18.76 -1.28
C GLN A 84 34.48 -19.77 -0.58
N LEU A 85 34.10 -20.85 -1.26
CA LEU A 85 33.20 -21.87 -0.74
C LEU A 85 33.94 -23.07 -0.12
N ASP A 86 35.16 -23.35 -0.56
CA ASP A 86 35.98 -24.47 -0.06
C ASP A 86 37.48 -24.10 0.01
N GLU A 87 38.37 -25.09 0.19
CA GLU A 87 39.83 -24.88 0.28
C GLU A 87 40.54 -24.77 -1.09
N SER A 88 39.79 -24.75 -2.20
CA SER A 88 40.37 -24.79 -3.55
C SER A 88 40.98 -23.45 -3.95
N ASP A 89 42.01 -23.52 -4.80
CA ASP A 89 42.63 -22.32 -5.34
C ASP A 89 41.67 -21.53 -6.24
N ALA A 90 41.78 -20.20 -6.17
CA ALA A 90 41.09 -19.32 -7.10
C ALA A 90 41.50 -19.61 -8.55
N PRO A 91 40.63 -19.39 -9.54
CA PRO A 91 40.96 -19.59 -10.94
C PRO A 91 42.20 -18.79 -11.35
N TYR A 92 43.07 -19.39 -12.17
CA TYR A 92 44.31 -18.77 -12.62
C TYR A 92 44.06 -17.37 -13.21
N SER A 93 44.85 -16.37 -12.78
CA SER A 93 44.68 -14.92 -13.04
C SER A 93 43.61 -14.18 -12.22
N PHE A 94 42.85 -14.86 -11.37
CA PHE A 94 41.79 -14.26 -10.53
C PHE A 94 42.02 -14.43 -9.01
N GLY A 95 43.21 -14.87 -8.58
CA GLY A 95 43.55 -15.02 -7.15
C GLY A 95 43.87 -13.72 -6.40
N ASN A 96 44.01 -12.59 -7.10
CA ASN A 96 44.43 -11.32 -6.50
C ASN A 96 43.28 -10.45 -5.98
N PHE A 97 42.03 -10.91 -6.14
CA PHE A 97 40.85 -10.14 -5.70
C PHE A 97 40.61 -10.28 -4.19
N SER A 98 39.94 -9.28 -3.61
CA SER A 98 39.55 -9.32 -2.20
C SER A 98 38.40 -10.32 -2.00
N THR A 99 38.74 -11.56 -1.66
CA THR A 99 37.80 -12.65 -1.45
C THR A 99 37.06 -12.54 -0.11
N VAL A 100 35.81 -12.99 -0.08
CA VAL A 100 35.03 -13.19 1.15
C VAL A 100 34.99 -14.68 1.46
N ASP A 101 35.41 -15.06 2.67
CA ASP A 101 35.45 -16.45 3.09
C ASP A 101 34.05 -16.95 3.47
N PHE A 102 33.46 -17.79 2.63
CA PHE A 102 32.11 -18.34 2.79
C PHE A 102 32.11 -19.79 3.28
N ARG A 103 33.28 -20.39 3.58
CA ARG A 103 33.39 -21.79 4.05
C ARG A 103 32.60 -22.10 5.31
N SER A 104 32.41 -21.09 6.17
CA SER A 104 31.67 -21.19 7.44
C SER A 104 30.20 -20.84 7.34
N TRP A 105 29.72 -20.43 6.16
CA TRP A 105 28.35 -19.97 5.97
C TRP A 105 27.46 -21.11 5.48
N SER A 106 26.32 -21.31 6.16
CA SER A 106 25.36 -22.38 5.86
C SER A 106 23.99 -21.87 5.43
N GLY A 107 23.89 -20.59 5.04
CA GLY A 107 22.65 -20.00 4.52
C GLY A 107 21.97 -19.00 5.44
N GLU A 108 22.61 -18.59 6.54
CA GLU A 108 22.04 -17.65 7.50
C GLU A 108 22.17 -16.19 7.04
N PRO A 109 21.10 -15.38 7.11
CA PRO A 109 21.14 -13.95 6.73
C PRO A 109 22.00 -13.10 7.68
N ASP A 110 22.09 -13.49 8.95
CA ASP A 110 22.79 -12.72 9.97
C ASP A 110 24.29 -13.06 10.12
N HIS A 111 24.78 -13.99 9.29
CA HIS A 111 26.17 -14.44 9.34
C HIS A 111 27.14 -13.30 9.04
N LYS A 112 28.25 -13.24 9.79
CA LYS A 112 29.26 -12.17 9.66
C LYS A 112 29.81 -12.04 8.23
N MET A 113 30.04 -13.16 7.56
CA MET A 113 30.60 -13.17 6.19
C MET A 113 29.55 -12.74 5.15
N PHE A 114 28.28 -13.04 5.38
CA PHE A 114 27.20 -12.56 4.53
C PHE A 114 27.05 -11.03 4.65
N LYS A 115 27.10 -10.49 5.88
CA LYS A 115 27.12 -9.03 6.11
C LYS A 115 28.33 -8.36 5.45
N LEU A 116 29.50 -9.01 5.47
CA LEU A 116 30.69 -8.51 4.78
C LEU A 116 30.50 -8.47 3.25
N LEU A 117 29.83 -9.47 2.66
CA LEU A 117 29.45 -9.44 1.24
C LEU A 117 28.54 -8.26 0.94
N GLN A 118 27.50 -8.03 1.76
CA GLN A 118 26.59 -6.89 1.60
C GLN A 118 27.34 -5.55 1.64
N VAL A 119 28.28 -5.38 2.57
CA VAL A 119 29.13 -4.18 2.65
C VAL A 119 29.96 -4.01 1.37
N LYS A 120 30.60 -5.07 0.87
CA LYS A 120 31.41 -4.98 -0.37
C LYS A 120 30.57 -4.64 -1.60
N ILE A 121 29.35 -5.17 -1.70
CA ILE A 121 28.42 -4.80 -2.78
C ILE A 121 28.02 -3.34 -2.63
N GLN A 122 27.71 -2.89 -1.42
CA GLN A 122 27.30 -1.52 -1.13
C GLN A 122 28.35 -0.46 -1.52
N GLU A 123 29.64 -0.79 -1.40
CA GLU A 123 30.75 0.06 -1.87
C GLU A 123 30.79 0.23 -3.41
N VAL A 124 30.15 -0.66 -4.16
CA VAL A 124 30.08 -0.60 -5.63
C VAL A 124 28.72 -0.09 -6.11
N VAL A 125 27.64 -0.55 -5.47
CA VAL A 125 26.26 -0.25 -5.82
C VAL A 125 25.48 0.02 -4.54
N PRO A 126 24.94 1.24 -4.34
CA PRO A 126 24.16 1.53 -3.14
C PRO A 126 22.97 0.56 -3.06
N ALA A 127 22.71 0.04 -1.87
CA ALA A 127 21.52 -0.77 -1.62
C ALA A 127 20.28 0.04 -2.02
N ARG A 128 19.36 -0.61 -2.75
CA ARG A 128 18.00 -0.14 -2.94
C ARG A 128 17.41 0.05 -1.55
N ARG A 129 17.25 1.31 -1.15
CA ARG A 129 16.41 1.63 -0.01
C ARG A 129 14.97 1.57 -0.51
N PRO A 130 14.10 0.75 0.10
CA PRO A 130 12.68 0.87 -0.15
C PRO A 130 12.31 2.33 0.00
N ALA A 131 11.57 2.89 -0.97
CA ALA A 131 11.12 4.26 -0.85
C ALA A 131 10.38 4.42 0.48
N GLU A 132 10.74 5.47 1.23
CA GLU A 132 10.14 5.72 2.54
C GLU A 132 8.67 6.11 2.38
N ARG A 133 7.86 5.75 3.38
CA ARG A 133 6.46 6.15 3.41
C ARG A 133 6.36 7.67 3.40
N LEU A 134 5.49 8.21 2.55
CA LEU A 134 5.27 9.64 2.46
C LEU A 134 4.61 10.16 3.76
N PRO A 135 5.04 11.29 4.32
CA PRO A 135 4.40 11.88 5.50
C PRO A 135 3.04 12.50 5.17
N SER A 136 2.84 12.90 3.90
CA SER A 136 1.61 13.52 3.43
C SER A 136 1.38 13.28 1.93
N LEU A 137 0.12 13.25 1.52
CA LEU A 137 -0.37 13.21 0.14
C LEU A 137 -0.88 14.59 -0.28
N PHE A 138 -0.90 14.86 -1.59
CA PHE A 138 -1.41 16.11 -2.17
C PHE A 138 -0.83 17.38 -1.51
N GLY A 139 0.40 17.30 -1.01
CA GLY A 139 1.12 18.38 -0.34
C GLY A 139 0.73 18.68 1.11
N SER A 140 -0.41 18.21 1.61
CA SER A 140 -0.89 18.60 2.96
C SER A 140 -1.73 17.55 3.71
N LEU A 141 -2.23 16.51 3.04
CA LEU A 141 -3.05 15.48 3.68
C LEU A 141 -2.14 14.48 4.40
N PRO A 142 -2.13 14.38 5.74
CA PRO A 142 -1.17 13.55 6.47
C PRO A 142 -1.37 12.05 6.20
N VAL A 143 -0.36 11.22 6.43
CA VAL A 143 -0.48 9.75 6.33
C VAL A 143 -0.19 9.09 7.68
N PRO A 144 -1.06 8.18 8.18
CA PRO A 144 -2.26 7.71 7.51
C PRO A 144 -3.42 8.70 7.64
N ASN A 145 -4.36 8.62 6.70
CA ASN A 145 -5.57 9.44 6.71
C ASN A 145 -6.83 8.60 6.54
N ILE A 146 -7.91 9.05 7.18
CA ILE A 146 -9.24 8.45 7.05
C ILE A 146 -10.17 9.52 6.46
N PHE A 147 -10.69 9.25 5.27
CA PHE A 147 -11.74 10.05 4.66
C PHE A 147 -13.07 9.70 5.34
N MET A 148 -13.73 10.70 5.92
CA MET A 148 -15.06 10.48 6.50
C MET A 148 -16.05 10.40 5.34
N SER A 149 -16.52 9.19 5.04
CA SER A 149 -17.35 8.95 3.88
C SER A 149 -18.75 9.53 4.09
N VAL A 150 -19.34 10.00 2.99
CA VAL A 150 -20.71 10.52 2.91
C VAL A 150 -21.44 9.72 1.84
N SER A 151 -22.49 9.02 2.27
CA SER A 151 -23.33 8.19 1.42
C SER A 151 -24.79 8.24 1.89
N SER A 152 -25.72 8.07 0.96
CA SER A 152 -27.14 7.84 1.24
C SER A 152 -27.42 6.41 1.74
N HIS A 153 -26.46 5.49 1.62
CA HIS A 153 -26.67 4.07 1.92
C HIS A 153 -26.25 3.67 3.34
N GLU A 154 -27.15 3.01 4.07
CA GLU A 154 -27.01 2.54 5.47
C GLU A 154 -26.50 3.61 6.46
N THR A 155 -26.79 4.88 6.25
CA THR A 155 -26.42 5.96 7.18
C THR A 155 -27.61 6.41 8.03
N LYS A 156 -27.35 7.27 9.03
CA LYS A 156 -28.39 7.89 9.88
C LYS A 156 -28.75 9.30 9.45
N PHE A 157 -28.18 9.76 8.33
CA PHE A 157 -28.23 11.13 7.87
C PHE A 157 -28.64 11.16 6.41
N LYS A 158 -29.28 12.25 6.00
CA LYS A 158 -29.20 12.60 4.58
C LYS A 158 -27.76 13.01 4.23
N PRO A 159 -27.30 12.83 2.99
CA PRO A 159 -25.95 13.24 2.61
C PRO A 159 -25.62 14.72 2.92
N SER A 160 -26.55 15.65 2.69
CA SER A 160 -26.33 17.06 3.04
C SER A 160 -26.22 17.31 4.55
N GLU A 161 -26.98 16.56 5.37
CA GLU A 161 -26.89 16.64 6.83
C GLU A 161 -25.54 16.10 7.31
N ALA A 162 -25.06 15.00 6.74
CA ALA A 162 -23.74 14.45 7.03
C ALA A 162 -22.63 15.47 6.71
N LEU A 163 -22.69 16.10 5.53
CA LEU A 163 -21.76 17.17 5.15
C LEU A 163 -21.79 18.36 6.13
N SER A 164 -22.99 18.77 6.56
CA SER A 164 -23.12 19.83 7.56
C SER A 164 -22.49 19.44 8.90
N VAL A 165 -22.58 18.17 9.34
CA VAL A 165 -21.93 17.69 10.56
C VAL A 165 -20.40 17.71 10.41
N LEU A 166 -19.88 17.20 9.29
CA LEU A 166 -18.44 17.13 9.01
C LEU A 166 -17.82 18.54 8.92
N LYS A 167 -18.53 19.47 8.27
CA LYS A 167 -18.16 20.89 8.23
C LYS A 167 -18.16 21.52 9.62
N ALA A 168 -19.20 21.29 10.43
CA ALA A 168 -19.27 21.83 11.80
C ALA A 168 -18.14 21.30 12.70
N HIS A 169 -17.73 20.05 12.52
CA HIS A 169 -16.58 19.46 13.21
C HIS A 169 -15.23 19.97 12.68
N ASN A 170 -15.18 20.53 11.46
CA ASN A 170 -13.94 20.89 10.76
C ASN A 170 -13.02 19.68 10.53
N THR A 171 -13.59 18.54 10.11
CA THR A 171 -12.82 17.38 9.66
C THR A 171 -11.89 17.76 8.51
N LYS A 172 -10.74 17.10 8.38
CA LYS A 172 -9.72 17.47 7.37
C LYS A 172 -9.97 16.91 5.99
N SER A 173 -10.65 15.77 5.91
CA SER A 173 -10.93 15.12 4.63
C SER A 173 -12.23 14.34 4.66
N ILE A 174 -12.94 14.36 3.54
CA ILE A 174 -14.18 13.61 3.32
C ILE A 174 -14.13 12.86 1.99
N LEU A 175 -14.86 11.76 1.92
CA LEU A 175 -15.17 11.07 0.67
C LEU A 175 -16.66 11.24 0.39
N VAL A 176 -17.04 11.58 -0.84
CA VAL A 176 -18.43 11.79 -1.23
C VAL A 176 -18.76 10.92 -2.44
N SER A 177 -19.86 10.17 -2.36
CA SER A 177 -20.36 9.38 -3.50
C SER A 177 -20.79 10.28 -4.66
N ALA A 178 -20.23 10.06 -5.86
CA ALA A 178 -20.70 10.72 -7.08
C ALA A 178 -22.16 10.36 -7.40
N TYR A 179 -22.61 9.16 -7.02
CA TYR A 179 -23.98 8.74 -7.23
C TYR A 179 -24.96 9.66 -6.49
N ASP A 180 -24.68 9.95 -5.22
CA ASP A 180 -25.55 10.81 -4.41
C ASP A 180 -25.56 12.26 -4.90
N LEU A 181 -24.44 12.76 -5.45
CA LEU A 181 -24.37 14.09 -6.06
C LEU A 181 -25.31 14.26 -7.27
N ILE A 182 -25.73 13.16 -7.90
CA ILE A 182 -26.67 13.19 -9.02
C ILE A 182 -28.08 12.77 -8.61
N ARG A 183 -28.18 11.74 -7.76
CA ARG A 183 -29.42 11.00 -7.48
C ARG A 183 -30.12 11.43 -6.19
N SER A 184 -29.40 12.01 -5.22
CA SER A 184 -30.02 12.40 -3.97
C SER A 184 -30.97 13.58 -4.16
N ASP A 185 -32.11 13.56 -3.48
CA ASP A 185 -33.11 14.63 -3.50
C ASP A 185 -32.56 15.95 -2.96
N ASP A 186 -31.50 15.90 -2.14
CA ASP A 186 -30.85 17.05 -1.51
C ASP A 186 -29.50 17.44 -2.16
N LYS A 187 -29.23 16.99 -3.40
CA LYS A 187 -27.96 17.23 -4.11
C LYS A 187 -27.53 18.69 -4.22
N VAL A 188 -28.48 19.62 -4.37
CA VAL A 188 -28.17 21.06 -4.45
C VAL A 188 -27.54 21.53 -3.14
N GLN A 189 -28.10 21.11 -2.02
CA GLN A 189 -27.58 21.40 -0.69
C GLN A 189 -26.23 20.69 -0.46
N MET A 190 -26.06 19.46 -0.95
CA MET A 190 -24.75 18.78 -0.87
C MET A 190 -23.65 19.60 -1.55
N ILE A 191 -23.87 20.10 -2.76
CA ILE A 191 -22.88 20.90 -3.50
C ILE A 191 -22.56 22.22 -2.77
N GLU A 192 -23.57 22.87 -2.17
CA GLU A 192 -23.37 24.06 -1.35
C GLU A 192 -22.54 23.77 -0.09
N GLU A 193 -22.83 22.66 0.60
CA GLU A 193 -22.08 22.22 1.77
C GLU A 193 -20.62 21.87 1.42
N ILE A 194 -20.39 21.21 0.29
CA ILE A 194 -19.04 20.88 -0.21
C ILE A 194 -18.24 22.15 -0.54
N LYS A 195 -18.86 23.14 -1.18
CA LYS A 195 -18.23 24.44 -1.44
C LYS A 195 -17.79 25.10 -0.14
N ALA A 196 -18.70 25.21 0.83
CA ALA A 196 -18.41 25.80 2.13
C ALA A 196 -17.34 25.01 2.92
N TYR A 197 -17.36 23.67 2.82
CA TYR A 197 -16.36 22.80 3.44
C TYR A 197 -14.96 23.05 2.87
N ARG A 198 -14.83 23.17 1.54
CA ARG A 198 -13.55 23.49 0.88
C ARG A 198 -13.06 24.90 1.19
N GLU A 199 -13.96 25.88 1.30
CA GLU A 199 -13.61 27.24 1.73
C GLU A 199 -13.01 27.28 3.15
N GLN A 200 -13.32 26.30 4.00
CA GLN A 200 -12.73 26.12 5.34
C GLN A 200 -11.40 25.34 5.31
N GLY A 201 -10.90 24.97 4.13
CA GLY A 201 -9.67 24.21 3.93
C GLY A 201 -9.86 22.69 4.03
N GLY A 202 -11.08 22.19 3.96
CA GLY A 202 -11.37 20.76 3.92
C GLY A 202 -11.03 20.14 2.56
N PHE A 203 -10.55 18.89 2.58
CA PHE A 203 -10.16 18.13 1.38
C PHE A 203 -11.26 17.18 0.92
N VAL A 204 -11.62 17.21 -0.36
CA VAL A 204 -12.75 16.45 -0.93
C VAL A 204 -12.28 15.45 -1.96
N LEU A 205 -12.52 14.17 -1.67
CA LEU A 205 -12.40 13.04 -2.59
C LEU A 205 -13.78 12.64 -3.09
N ILE A 206 -13.98 12.60 -4.41
CA ILE A 206 -15.19 12.04 -5.01
C ILE A 206 -14.96 10.55 -5.32
N ASP A 207 -15.91 9.71 -4.90
CA ASP A 207 -15.94 8.28 -5.24
C ASP A 207 -16.76 8.01 -6.52
N SER A 208 -16.57 6.85 -7.14
CA SER A 208 -17.23 6.49 -8.40
C SER A 208 -18.76 6.41 -8.30
N GLY A 209 -19.27 6.08 -7.10
CA GLY A 209 -20.69 5.87 -6.83
C GLY A 209 -21.23 4.52 -7.30
N ASN A 210 -20.37 3.62 -7.80
CA ASN A 210 -20.81 2.30 -8.25
C ASN A 210 -21.31 1.42 -7.10
N TYR A 211 -20.81 1.62 -5.86
CA TYR A 211 -21.30 0.92 -4.70
C TYR A 211 -22.78 1.23 -4.41
N GLU A 212 -23.18 2.51 -4.43
CA GLU A 212 -24.59 2.88 -4.25
C GLU A 212 -25.47 2.39 -5.41
N ALA A 213 -24.98 2.49 -6.65
CA ALA A 213 -25.69 2.02 -7.82
C ALA A 213 -25.98 0.51 -7.76
N ASP A 214 -24.97 -0.31 -7.41
CA ASP A 214 -25.13 -1.76 -7.23
C ASP A 214 -26.14 -2.08 -6.12
N ARG A 215 -26.02 -1.43 -4.95
CA ARG A 215 -26.91 -1.65 -3.80
C ARG A 215 -28.36 -1.22 -4.04
N THR A 216 -28.58 -0.25 -4.93
CA THR A 216 -29.91 0.21 -5.32
C THR A 216 -30.41 -0.44 -6.61
N GLU A 217 -29.63 -1.36 -7.18
CA GLU A 217 -29.88 -2.02 -8.46
C GLU A 217 -30.11 -1.01 -9.62
N ASP A 218 -29.53 0.19 -9.54
CA ASP A 218 -29.67 1.25 -10.55
C ASP A 218 -28.73 1.02 -11.75
N LYS A 219 -29.27 0.30 -12.74
CA LYS A 219 -28.59 0.04 -14.02
C LYS A 219 -28.46 1.26 -14.92
N THR A 220 -29.01 2.41 -14.53
CA THR A 220 -28.93 3.66 -15.30
C THR A 220 -27.74 4.51 -14.90
N TRP A 221 -26.99 4.14 -13.85
CA TRP A 221 -25.75 4.79 -13.47
C TRP A 221 -24.65 4.54 -14.52
N THR A 222 -24.03 5.61 -15.02
CA THR A 222 -23.07 5.54 -16.13
C THR A 222 -21.90 6.49 -15.91
N ALA A 223 -20.80 6.22 -16.60
CA ALA A 223 -19.63 7.10 -16.61
C ALA A 223 -19.96 8.54 -17.01
N ALA A 224 -20.93 8.76 -17.91
CA ALA A 224 -21.35 10.10 -18.31
C ALA A 224 -22.02 10.88 -17.15
N GLN A 225 -22.81 10.19 -16.31
CA GLN A 225 -23.40 10.80 -15.12
C GLN A 225 -22.37 11.04 -14.02
N PHE A 226 -21.40 10.14 -13.89
CA PHE A 226 -20.24 10.36 -13.05
C PHE A 226 -19.45 11.59 -13.50
N HIS A 227 -19.17 11.75 -14.80
CA HIS A 227 -18.51 12.95 -15.34
C HIS A 227 -19.32 14.23 -15.10
N GLN A 228 -20.65 14.14 -15.19
CA GLN A 228 -21.52 15.26 -14.80
C GLN A 228 -21.28 15.65 -13.34
N ALA A 229 -21.23 14.68 -12.41
CA ALA A 229 -20.98 14.93 -11.00
C ALA A 229 -19.63 15.65 -10.77
N LEU A 230 -18.58 15.22 -11.47
CA LEU A 230 -17.26 15.86 -11.43
C LEU A 230 -17.29 17.31 -11.96
N SER A 231 -18.05 17.56 -13.02
CA SER A 231 -18.13 18.89 -13.63
C SER A 231 -18.91 19.90 -12.77
N GLU A 232 -19.90 19.43 -12.02
CA GLU A 232 -20.80 20.27 -11.22
C GLU A 232 -20.31 20.47 -9.78
N THR A 233 -19.43 19.57 -9.29
CA THR A 233 -19.03 19.53 -7.89
C THR A 233 -17.54 19.85 -7.72
N PRO A 234 -17.17 20.88 -6.93
CA PRO A 234 -15.78 21.17 -6.65
C PRO A 234 -15.14 20.07 -5.78
N HIS A 235 -13.97 19.58 -6.18
CA HIS A 235 -13.25 18.49 -5.52
C HIS A 235 -11.73 18.65 -5.66
N ASP A 236 -10.98 17.90 -4.84
CA ASP A 236 -9.51 17.93 -4.79
C ASP A 236 -8.89 16.70 -5.45
N CYS A 237 -9.59 15.56 -5.43
CA CYS A 237 -9.29 14.39 -6.26
C CYS A 237 -10.55 13.53 -6.44
N THR A 238 -10.47 12.53 -7.31
CA THR A 238 -11.56 11.59 -7.56
C THR A 238 -11.04 10.19 -7.82
N PHE A 239 -11.76 9.16 -7.38
CA PHE A 239 -11.62 7.85 -8.01
C PHE A 239 -12.18 7.90 -9.43
N PHE A 240 -11.64 7.08 -10.31
CA PHE A 240 -12.23 6.85 -11.62
C PHE A 240 -13.52 6.00 -11.52
N PHE A 241 -14.34 6.01 -12.57
CA PHE A 241 -15.51 5.15 -12.67
C PHE A 241 -15.07 3.73 -13.04
N ASP A 242 -15.12 2.86 -12.04
CA ASP A 242 -14.61 1.50 -12.03
C ASP A 242 -15.55 0.48 -12.70
N ASN A 243 -15.03 -0.73 -12.86
CA ASN A 243 -15.79 -1.91 -13.25
C ASN A 243 -15.76 -2.91 -12.08
N LEU A 244 -16.93 -3.17 -11.49
CA LEU A 244 -17.10 -4.09 -10.36
C LEU A 244 -16.97 -5.57 -10.75
N GLU A 245 -16.94 -5.88 -12.05
CA GLU A 245 -16.79 -7.23 -12.59
C GLU A 245 -15.44 -7.37 -13.34
N PRO A 246 -14.31 -7.53 -12.63
CA PRO A 246 -13.00 -7.63 -13.25
C PRO A 246 -12.82 -8.92 -14.05
N ASP A 247 -12.05 -8.87 -15.14
CA ASP A 247 -11.63 -10.06 -15.88
C ASP A 247 -10.72 -10.96 -15.02
N GLY A 248 -10.63 -12.25 -15.34
CA GLY A 248 -9.77 -13.22 -14.67
C GLY A 248 -8.33 -13.26 -15.21
N ASP A 249 -8.03 -12.53 -16.28
CA ASP A 249 -6.68 -12.33 -16.83
C ASP A 249 -6.07 -11.02 -16.27
N PRO A 250 -4.94 -11.10 -15.53
CA PRO A 250 -4.32 -9.93 -14.93
C PRO A 250 -3.92 -8.85 -15.96
N ASN A 251 -3.55 -9.23 -17.19
CA ASN A 251 -3.14 -8.24 -18.19
C ASN A 251 -4.32 -7.41 -18.70
N LYS A 252 -5.49 -8.03 -18.83
CA LYS A 252 -6.72 -7.33 -19.18
C LYS A 252 -7.18 -6.43 -18.05
N VAL A 253 -7.09 -6.87 -16.80
CA VAL A 253 -7.40 -6.02 -15.64
C VAL A 253 -6.51 -4.77 -15.64
N ILE A 254 -5.21 -4.92 -15.90
CA ILE A 254 -4.28 -3.78 -16.00
C ILE A 254 -4.69 -2.85 -17.15
N GLU A 255 -4.99 -3.40 -18.33
CA GLU A 255 -5.44 -2.62 -19.50
C GLU A 255 -6.74 -1.86 -19.22
N ASP A 256 -7.73 -2.51 -18.61
CA ASP A 256 -9.01 -1.89 -18.23
C ASP A 256 -8.81 -0.75 -17.25
N VAL A 257 -7.95 -0.92 -16.24
CA VAL A 257 -7.63 0.13 -15.27
C VAL A 257 -6.95 1.32 -15.95
N VAL A 258 -5.99 1.08 -16.84
CA VAL A 258 -5.30 2.12 -17.60
C VAL A 258 -6.28 2.87 -18.52
N ASN A 259 -7.14 2.14 -19.23
CA ASN A 259 -8.12 2.72 -20.15
C ASN A 259 -9.16 3.59 -19.40
N ALA A 260 -9.68 3.11 -18.28
CA ALA A 260 -10.63 3.89 -17.48
C ALA A 260 -9.95 5.12 -16.84
N PHE A 261 -8.69 5.01 -16.42
CA PHE A 261 -7.92 6.15 -15.90
C PHE A 261 -7.74 7.23 -16.98
N GLU A 262 -7.34 6.83 -18.19
CA GLU A 262 -7.16 7.73 -19.34
C GLU A 262 -8.48 8.33 -19.82
N ARG A 263 -9.59 7.60 -19.71
CA ARG A 263 -10.94 8.11 -19.99
C ARG A 263 -11.29 9.23 -19.01
N ASP A 264 -11.22 8.98 -17.71
CA ASP A 264 -11.79 9.89 -16.71
C ASP A 264 -10.93 11.12 -16.43
N ARG A 265 -9.61 11.01 -16.57
CA ARG A 265 -8.72 12.18 -16.43
C ARG A 265 -8.97 13.27 -17.47
N GLN A 266 -9.70 12.99 -18.55
CA GLN A 266 -10.11 13.98 -19.54
C GLN A 266 -11.29 14.84 -19.08
N HIS A 267 -11.98 14.44 -18.01
CA HIS A 267 -13.21 15.07 -17.52
C HIS A 267 -13.03 15.82 -16.20
N THR A 268 -11.82 15.87 -15.64
CA THR A 268 -11.50 16.69 -14.47
C THR A 268 -10.07 17.20 -14.53
N CYS A 269 -9.82 18.37 -13.93
CA CYS A 269 -8.47 18.89 -13.71
C CYS A 269 -7.85 18.37 -12.40
N ALA A 270 -8.64 17.74 -11.53
CA ALA A 270 -8.16 17.14 -10.30
C ALA A 270 -7.46 15.81 -10.59
N PRO A 271 -6.51 15.37 -9.75
CA PRO A 271 -5.93 14.03 -9.83
C PRO A 271 -7.01 12.95 -9.81
N VAL A 272 -6.96 12.05 -10.78
CA VAL A 272 -7.75 10.82 -10.83
C VAL A 272 -6.98 9.70 -10.16
N LEU A 273 -7.66 8.89 -9.35
CA LEU A 273 -7.09 7.78 -8.59
C LEU A 273 -7.64 6.46 -9.13
N PRO A 274 -6.80 5.53 -9.59
CA PRO A 274 -7.26 4.22 -10.05
C PRO A 274 -7.67 3.34 -8.86
N ILE A 275 -8.70 2.52 -9.08
CA ILE A 275 -9.11 1.42 -8.22
C ILE A 275 -8.77 0.11 -8.94
N VAL A 276 -8.10 -0.80 -8.25
CA VAL A 276 -7.82 -2.13 -8.77
C VAL A 276 -8.85 -3.09 -8.20
N HIS A 277 -9.57 -3.77 -9.09
CA HIS A 277 -10.46 -4.86 -8.75
C HIS A 277 -9.91 -6.21 -9.19
N VAL A 278 -10.08 -7.24 -8.35
CA VAL A 278 -9.79 -8.63 -8.69
C VAL A 278 -10.95 -9.56 -8.33
N PRO A 279 -11.11 -10.70 -9.02
CA PRO A 279 -12.09 -11.71 -8.61
C PRO A 279 -11.86 -12.14 -7.16
N GLN A 280 -12.93 -12.21 -6.35
CA GLN A 280 -12.87 -12.62 -4.94
C GLN A 280 -12.71 -14.14 -4.77
N ASN A 281 -11.62 -14.68 -5.30
CA ASN A 281 -11.21 -16.08 -5.21
C ASN A 281 -9.68 -16.19 -5.09
N GLU A 282 -9.17 -17.37 -4.78
CA GLU A 282 -7.72 -17.61 -4.58
C GLU A 282 -6.87 -17.11 -5.75
N LYS A 283 -7.37 -17.23 -6.98
CA LYS A 283 -6.67 -16.77 -8.18
C LYS A 283 -6.58 -15.24 -8.20
N GLY A 284 -7.67 -14.52 -7.95
CA GLY A 284 -7.63 -13.05 -7.92
C GLY A 284 -6.76 -12.51 -6.79
N LEU A 285 -6.86 -13.09 -5.58
CA LEU A 285 -6.01 -12.71 -4.44
C LEU A 285 -4.52 -12.89 -4.74
N SER A 286 -4.12 -14.02 -5.34
CA SER A 286 -2.71 -14.30 -5.65
C SER A 286 -2.15 -13.39 -6.75
N GLN A 287 -3.01 -12.87 -7.62
CA GLN A 287 -2.63 -11.96 -8.71
C GLN A 287 -2.61 -10.48 -8.30
N LEU A 288 -3.31 -10.10 -7.22
CA LEU A 288 -3.47 -8.72 -6.79
C LEU A 288 -2.13 -7.96 -6.60
N PRO A 289 -1.08 -8.51 -5.92
CA PRO A 289 0.19 -7.80 -5.77
C PRO A 289 0.86 -7.45 -7.11
N TYR A 290 0.80 -8.36 -8.08
CA TYR A 290 1.35 -8.15 -9.42
C TYR A 290 0.58 -7.05 -10.16
N ILE A 291 -0.76 -7.14 -10.19
CA ILE A 291 -1.61 -6.18 -10.89
C ILE A 291 -1.39 -4.77 -10.33
N VAL A 292 -1.40 -4.61 -9.00
CA VAL A 292 -1.21 -3.31 -8.34
C VAL A 292 0.17 -2.72 -8.65
N ARG A 293 1.24 -3.54 -8.65
CA ARG A 293 2.59 -3.11 -9.02
C ARG A 293 2.66 -2.63 -10.47
N GLU A 294 2.06 -3.37 -11.41
CA GLU A 294 2.10 -2.99 -12.83
C GLU A 294 1.28 -1.74 -13.12
N VAL A 295 0.09 -1.59 -12.52
CA VAL A 295 -0.71 -0.35 -12.61
C VAL A 295 0.09 0.83 -12.06
N ALA A 296 0.75 0.67 -10.90
CA ALA A 296 1.61 1.71 -10.33
C ALA A 296 2.78 2.08 -11.25
N ASN A 297 3.44 1.09 -11.84
CA ASN A 297 4.58 1.30 -12.72
C ASN A 297 4.19 2.08 -13.99
N GLN A 298 3.03 1.78 -14.58
CA GLN A 298 2.55 2.41 -15.81
C GLN A 298 1.98 3.81 -15.57
N LEU A 299 1.11 3.97 -14.56
CA LEU A 299 0.35 5.20 -14.36
C LEU A 299 1.02 6.19 -13.41
N ARG A 300 1.86 5.70 -12.47
CA ARG A 300 2.45 6.47 -11.36
C ARG A 300 1.43 7.39 -10.65
N PRO A 301 0.26 6.88 -10.26
CA PRO A 301 -0.80 7.71 -9.68
C PRO A 301 -0.39 8.17 -8.28
N THR A 302 -1.01 9.25 -7.79
CA THR A 302 -0.76 9.73 -6.42
C THR A 302 -1.13 8.69 -5.36
N VAL A 303 -2.19 7.91 -5.61
CA VAL A 303 -2.67 6.81 -4.75
C VAL A 303 -3.31 5.74 -5.64
N ILE A 304 -3.20 4.46 -5.26
CA ILE A 304 -3.99 3.37 -5.84
C ILE A 304 -4.97 2.85 -4.79
N ALA A 305 -6.23 2.68 -5.16
CA ALA A 305 -7.25 2.10 -4.31
C ALA A 305 -7.43 0.59 -4.54
N ILE A 306 -7.76 -0.12 -3.47
CA ILE A 306 -8.13 -1.53 -3.45
C ILE A 306 -9.32 -1.68 -2.51
N ALA A 307 -10.34 -2.44 -2.89
CA ALA A 307 -11.44 -2.75 -1.98
C ALA A 307 -10.99 -3.68 -0.85
N GLU A 308 -11.30 -3.37 0.42
CA GLU A 308 -10.91 -4.23 1.56
C GLU A 308 -11.37 -5.68 1.38
N ARG A 309 -12.59 -5.85 0.87
CA ARG A 309 -13.22 -7.17 0.60
C ARG A 309 -12.43 -8.04 -0.38
N GLU A 310 -11.55 -7.44 -1.19
CA GLU A 310 -10.74 -8.14 -2.19
C GLU A 310 -9.34 -8.48 -1.67
N LEU A 311 -8.99 -8.07 -0.44
CA LEU A 311 -7.79 -8.53 0.25
C LEU A 311 -7.94 -9.95 0.82
N GLY A 312 -9.16 -10.48 0.84
CA GLY A 312 -9.48 -11.83 1.29
C GLY A 312 -10.36 -11.93 2.53
N PRO A 313 -10.88 -13.13 2.82
CA PRO A 313 -11.77 -13.36 3.96
C PRO A 313 -11.04 -13.20 5.30
N GLY A 314 -11.47 -12.20 6.08
CA GLY A 314 -11.03 -11.96 7.44
C GLY A 314 -9.71 -11.19 7.55
N LEU A 315 -9.59 -10.41 8.64
CA LEU A 315 -8.53 -9.42 8.79
C LEU A 315 -7.10 -9.99 8.74
N ALA A 316 -6.88 -11.23 9.19
CA ALA A 316 -5.56 -11.88 9.14
C ALA A 316 -5.07 -12.05 7.69
N LEU A 317 -5.93 -12.59 6.83
CA LEU A 317 -5.61 -12.75 5.41
C LEU A 317 -5.57 -11.38 4.72
N SER A 318 -6.47 -10.45 5.04
CA SER A 318 -6.43 -9.09 4.48
C SER A 318 -5.10 -8.38 4.78
N ALA A 319 -4.59 -8.50 6.02
CA ALA A 319 -3.31 -7.93 6.42
C ALA A 319 -2.13 -8.62 5.70
N GLN A 320 -2.15 -9.94 5.57
CA GLN A 320 -1.15 -10.69 4.81
C GLN A 320 -1.14 -10.27 3.33
N THR A 321 -2.29 -10.22 2.68
CA THR A 321 -2.41 -9.79 1.28
C THR A 321 -1.91 -8.36 1.10
N MET A 322 -2.28 -7.43 2.00
CA MET A 322 -1.77 -6.06 1.97
C MET A 322 -0.25 -5.99 2.14
N LYS A 323 0.34 -6.85 2.98
CA LYS A 323 1.80 -6.97 3.12
C LYS A 323 2.46 -7.47 1.83
N CYS A 324 1.85 -8.42 1.14
CA CYS A 324 2.30 -8.89 -0.18
C CYS A 324 2.23 -7.76 -1.22
N VAL A 325 1.13 -7.01 -1.28
CA VAL A 325 0.98 -5.82 -2.13
C VAL A 325 2.07 -4.80 -1.83
N ARG A 326 2.31 -4.47 -0.55
CA ARG A 326 3.37 -3.54 -0.15
C ARG A 326 4.76 -4.06 -0.54
N THR A 327 5.00 -5.36 -0.43
CA THR A 327 6.27 -5.98 -0.86
C THR A 327 6.48 -5.83 -2.36
N ALA A 328 5.47 -6.14 -3.18
CA ALA A 328 5.54 -5.96 -4.63
C ALA A 328 5.78 -4.49 -5.02
N LEU A 329 5.13 -3.53 -4.34
CA LEU A 329 5.34 -2.10 -4.60
C LEU A 329 6.74 -1.60 -4.22
N ARG A 330 7.46 -2.25 -3.32
CA ARG A 330 8.84 -1.87 -2.94
C ARG A 330 9.86 -2.12 -4.04
N GLU A 331 9.50 -2.89 -5.06
CA GLU A 331 10.36 -3.10 -6.23
C GLU A 331 10.39 -1.86 -7.15
N LEU A 332 9.43 -0.95 -7.00
CA LEU A 332 9.36 0.30 -7.76
C LEU A 332 10.36 1.34 -7.21
N PRO A 333 10.87 2.25 -8.06
CA PRO A 333 11.84 3.27 -7.65
C PRO A 333 11.20 4.43 -6.85
N PHE A 334 9.93 4.33 -6.49
CA PHE A 334 9.18 5.34 -5.75
C PHE A 334 8.18 4.68 -4.79
N TYR A 335 7.73 5.42 -3.78
CA TYR A 335 6.70 4.94 -2.88
C TYR A 335 5.34 5.14 -3.52
N GLN A 336 4.60 4.06 -3.76
CA GLN A 336 3.21 4.12 -4.19
C GLN A 336 2.29 4.04 -2.96
N PRO A 337 1.53 5.09 -2.62
CA PRO A 337 0.52 5.02 -1.56
C PRO A 337 -0.66 4.13 -1.95
N VAL A 338 -1.22 3.44 -0.95
CA VAL A 338 -2.39 2.56 -1.12
C VAL A 338 -3.56 3.05 -0.28
N HIS A 339 -4.72 3.19 -0.92
CA HIS A 339 -6.01 3.44 -0.29
C HIS A 339 -6.78 2.14 -0.15
N LEU A 340 -7.38 1.88 1.02
CA LEU A 340 -8.30 0.76 1.21
C LEU A 340 -9.74 1.25 1.31
N LEU A 341 -10.54 0.84 0.34
CA LEU A 341 -11.94 1.26 0.24
C LEU A 341 -12.80 0.54 1.26
N GLY A 342 -13.61 1.30 1.99
CA GLY A 342 -14.63 0.80 2.92
C GLY A 342 -14.11 0.29 4.26
N THR A 343 -12.90 0.68 4.65
CA THR A 343 -12.28 0.31 5.93
C THR A 343 -12.35 1.46 6.94
N GLY A 344 -13.47 1.61 7.66
CA GLY A 344 -13.56 2.63 8.73
C GLY A 344 -13.33 2.11 10.15
N ASN A 345 -13.23 0.80 10.35
CA ASN A 345 -13.05 0.23 11.68
C ASN A 345 -11.65 0.54 12.26
N PRO A 346 -11.52 1.19 13.43
CA PRO A 346 -10.22 1.56 14.01
C PRO A 346 -9.25 0.39 14.20
N TRP A 347 -9.76 -0.80 14.53
CA TRP A 347 -8.92 -2.00 14.70
C TRP A 347 -8.37 -2.49 13.35
N SER A 348 -9.23 -2.57 12.33
CA SER A 348 -8.82 -2.95 10.97
C SER A 348 -7.78 -1.96 10.43
N ILE A 349 -8.06 -0.66 10.56
CA ILE A 349 -7.16 0.41 10.12
C ILE A 349 -5.78 0.27 10.79
N SER A 350 -5.75 0.05 12.11
CA SER A 350 -4.49 -0.09 12.86
C SER A 350 -3.60 -1.20 12.30
N ILE A 351 -4.19 -2.36 12.03
CA ILE A 351 -3.48 -3.53 11.52
C ILE A 351 -3.09 -3.33 10.05
N LEU A 352 -3.96 -2.76 9.23
CA LEU A 352 -3.72 -2.55 7.81
C LEU A 352 -2.70 -1.44 7.54
N VAL A 353 -2.61 -0.41 8.40
CA VAL A 353 -1.50 0.56 8.37
C VAL A 353 -0.17 -0.14 8.64
N ALA A 354 -0.10 -1.01 9.65
CA ALA A 354 1.08 -1.79 9.95
C ALA A 354 1.45 -2.75 8.81
N ALA A 355 0.46 -3.28 8.09
CA ALA A 355 0.66 -4.08 6.88
C ALA A 355 1.16 -3.27 5.68
N GLY A 356 0.91 -1.96 5.66
CA GLY A 356 1.46 -1.04 4.67
C GLY A 356 0.44 -0.21 3.90
N ALA A 357 -0.84 -0.16 4.30
CA ALA A 357 -1.82 0.75 3.73
C ALA A 357 -1.64 2.18 4.28
N ASP A 358 -2.09 3.18 3.52
CA ASP A 358 -1.81 4.60 3.77
C ASP A 358 -3.06 5.43 4.00
N THR A 359 -4.13 5.18 3.26
CA THR A 359 -5.38 5.91 3.44
C THR A 359 -6.57 4.97 3.42
N PHE A 360 -7.66 5.43 4.01
CA PHE A 360 -8.86 4.64 4.24
C PHE A 360 -10.07 5.55 4.09
N ASP A 361 -11.22 4.97 3.84
CA ASP A 361 -12.50 5.65 3.96
C ASP A 361 -13.50 4.76 4.70
N GLY A 362 -14.53 5.37 5.28
CA GLY A 362 -15.56 4.60 5.97
C GLY A 362 -16.70 5.44 6.50
N LEU A 363 -17.81 4.76 6.76
CA LEU A 363 -19.06 5.34 7.26
C LEU A 363 -19.22 5.13 8.77
N GLU A 364 -18.25 4.50 9.42
CA GLU A 364 -18.29 4.07 10.81
C GLU A 364 -18.50 5.23 11.78
N TRP A 365 -18.01 6.42 11.44
CA TRP A 365 -18.23 7.66 12.20
C TRP A 365 -19.71 8.01 12.36
N CYS A 366 -20.57 7.61 11.42
CA CYS A 366 -22.01 7.90 11.44
C CYS A 366 -22.91 6.66 11.54
N ARG A 367 -22.37 5.44 11.39
CA ARG A 367 -23.12 4.17 11.44
C ARG A 367 -23.16 3.55 12.83
N PHE A 368 -22.14 3.78 13.65
CA PHE A 368 -21.95 3.10 14.93
C PHE A 368 -21.81 4.10 16.08
N SER A 369 -21.73 3.59 17.31
CA SER A 369 -21.22 4.34 18.46
C SER A 369 -19.86 3.78 18.87
N ILE A 370 -18.89 4.64 19.20
CA ILE A 370 -17.57 4.21 19.64
C ILE A 370 -17.51 4.04 21.16
N ASP A 371 -16.97 2.91 21.64
CA ASP A 371 -16.36 2.80 22.98
C ASP A 371 -14.91 3.28 22.86
N PRO A 372 -14.62 4.53 23.24
CA PRO A 372 -13.29 5.08 23.02
C PRO A 372 -12.21 4.43 23.89
N VAL A 373 -12.59 3.86 25.04
CA VAL A 373 -11.64 3.25 25.98
C VAL A 373 -11.05 1.98 25.39
N ARG A 374 -11.83 1.28 24.56
CA ARG A 374 -11.42 0.02 23.90
C ARG A 374 -11.22 0.15 22.39
N GLY A 375 -11.52 1.31 21.82
CA GLY A 375 -11.53 1.53 20.37
C GLY A 375 -12.52 0.63 19.62
N ARG A 376 -13.66 0.27 20.23
CA ARG A 376 -14.62 -0.69 19.67
C ARG A 376 -15.87 0.00 19.13
N LEU A 377 -16.32 -0.43 17.97
CA LEU A 377 -17.60 -0.01 17.41
C LEU A 377 -18.73 -0.87 17.96
N HIS A 378 -19.80 -0.20 18.36
CA HIS A 378 -21.01 -0.78 18.89
C HIS A 378 -22.21 -0.31 18.08
N HIS A 379 -23.33 -1.03 18.22
CA HIS A 379 -24.60 -0.61 17.64
C HIS A 379 -24.88 0.87 17.95
N PHE A 380 -25.43 1.61 16.99
CA PHE A 380 -25.61 3.07 17.08
C PHE A 380 -26.34 3.53 18.37
N GLN A 381 -27.33 2.75 18.80
CA GLN A 381 -28.14 3.03 20.00
C GLN A 381 -27.40 2.81 21.33
N HIS A 382 -26.19 2.24 21.31
CA HIS A 382 -25.40 2.00 22.52
C HIS A 382 -24.65 3.25 22.99
N PHE A 383 -24.78 4.39 22.30
CA PHE A 383 -24.08 5.64 22.63
C PHE A 383 -24.29 6.08 24.08
N ASP A 384 -25.46 5.83 24.68
CA ASP A 384 -25.73 6.18 26.07
C ASP A 384 -24.81 5.50 27.09
N PHE A 385 -24.21 4.35 26.75
CA PHE A 385 -23.19 3.70 27.57
C PHE A 385 -21.83 4.42 27.50
N PHE A 386 -21.57 5.18 26.44
CA PHE A 386 -20.25 5.71 26.13
C PHE A 386 -20.16 7.23 26.16
N LYS A 387 -21.27 7.97 26.11
CA LYS A 387 -21.31 9.45 26.02
C LYS A 387 -20.53 10.24 27.08
N HIS A 388 -20.04 9.59 28.13
CA HIS A 388 -19.22 10.17 29.20
C HIS A 388 -17.87 9.48 29.39
N SER A 389 -17.50 8.59 28.46
CA SER A 389 -16.28 7.77 28.52
C SER A 389 -15.08 8.42 27.82
N TRP A 390 -15.29 9.51 27.06
CA TRP A 390 -14.23 10.32 26.45
C TRP A 390 -13.97 11.60 27.24
N PRO A 391 -12.73 12.11 27.25
CA PRO A 391 -12.45 13.44 27.78
C PRO A 391 -13.38 14.50 27.17
N ARG A 392 -13.87 15.41 28.03
CA ARG A 392 -14.71 16.51 27.57
C ARG A 392 -13.88 17.50 26.76
N THR A 393 -14.35 17.79 25.56
CA THR A 393 -13.79 18.82 24.68
C THR A 393 -14.77 19.99 24.53
N PRO A 394 -14.28 21.20 24.20
CA PRO A 394 -15.15 22.35 24.01
C PRO A 394 -16.25 22.12 22.97
N LEU A 395 -15.97 21.32 21.93
CA LEU A 395 -16.96 20.95 20.93
C LEU A 395 -18.10 20.14 21.56
N LEU A 396 -17.78 19.10 22.34
CA LEU A 396 -18.79 18.23 22.95
C LEU A 396 -19.65 18.98 23.98
N ASP A 397 -19.10 19.98 24.67
CA ASP A 397 -19.88 20.84 25.57
C ASP A 397 -20.89 21.70 24.81
N LEU A 398 -20.51 22.27 23.67
CA LEU A 398 -21.42 22.99 22.77
C LEU A 398 -22.51 22.06 22.22
N VAL A 399 -22.12 20.85 21.81
CA VAL A 399 -23.03 19.84 21.27
C VAL A 399 -24.08 19.40 22.28
N ASP A 400 -23.69 19.26 23.55
CA ASP A 400 -24.64 18.89 24.60
C ASP A 400 -25.58 20.02 25.00
N ALA A 401 -25.08 21.26 24.96
CA ALA A 401 -25.87 22.46 25.26
C ALA A 401 -26.90 22.79 24.16
N ASP A 402 -26.60 22.51 22.89
CA ASP A 402 -27.52 22.79 21.77
C ASP A 402 -28.62 21.73 21.64
N LYS A 403 -29.84 22.11 22.03
CA LYS A 403 -31.03 21.26 21.93
C LYS A 403 -31.48 20.98 20.50
N LYS A 404 -30.97 21.71 19.50
CA LYS A 404 -31.27 21.46 18.09
C LYS A 404 -30.51 20.27 17.53
N ILE A 405 -29.36 19.91 18.12
CA ILE A 405 -28.58 18.75 17.71
C ILE A 405 -29.26 17.49 18.24
N LYS A 406 -29.85 16.74 17.30
CA LYS A 406 -30.53 15.48 17.58
C LYS A 406 -29.54 14.39 17.95
N TYR A 407 -30.06 13.28 18.49
CA TYR A 407 -29.28 12.11 18.91
C TYR A 407 -28.21 11.71 17.89
N ALA A 408 -28.58 11.56 16.61
CA ALA A 408 -27.64 11.14 15.58
C ALA A 408 -26.44 12.08 15.44
N GLY A 409 -26.69 13.41 15.42
CA GLY A 409 -25.63 14.42 15.38
C GLY A 409 -24.72 14.37 16.62
N LYS A 410 -25.28 14.08 17.80
CA LYS A 410 -24.49 13.90 19.02
C LYS A 410 -23.56 12.68 18.93
N VAL A 411 -24.06 11.54 18.46
CA VAL A 411 -23.24 10.33 18.26
C VAL A 411 -22.12 10.61 17.26
N ALA A 412 -22.47 11.22 16.12
CA ALA A 412 -21.51 11.47 15.05
C ALA A 412 -20.39 12.42 15.46
N LEU A 413 -20.72 13.58 16.08
CA LEU A 413 -19.70 14.53 16.56
C LEU A 413 -18.82 13.92 17.65
N TYR A 414 -19.39 13.08 18.51
CA TYR A 414 -18.61 12.33 19.50
C TYR A 414 -17.64 11.33 18.86
N ASN A 415 -18.10 10.57 17.86
CA ASN A 415 -17.24 9.65 17.13
C ASN A 415 -16.12 10.39 16.37
N LEU A 416 -16.42 11.55 15.78
CA LEU A 416 -15.45 12.33 15.01
C LEU A 416 -14.29 12.86 15.89
N GLU A 417 -14.58 13.27 17.13
CA GLU A 417 -13.55 13.65 18.10
C GLU A 417 -12.61 12.46 18.39
N TYR A 418 -13.16 11.25 18.51
CA TYR A 418 -12.37 10.02 18.63
C TYR A 418 -11.50 9.78 17.38
N TYR A 419 -12.08 9.85 16.18
CA TYR A 419 -11.33 9.61 14.93
C TYR A 419 -10.21 10.64 14.72
N GLN A 420 -10.39 11.89 15.17
CA GLN A 420 -9.34 12.90 15.12
C GLN A 420 -8.14 12.51 15.98
N GLU A 421 -8.36 12.10 17.23
CA GLU A 421 -7.27 11.66 18.13
C GLU A 421 -6.66 10.35 17.64
N PHE A 422 -7.47 9.41 17.18
CA PHE A 422 -7.01 8.15 16.59
C PHE A 422 -6.11 8.40 15.37
N GLY A 423 -6.46 9.33 14.49
CA GLY A 423 -5.62 9.71 13.35
C GLY A 423 -4.24 10.25 13.78
N GLN A 424 -4.20 11.13 14.78
CA GLN A 424 -2.94 11.66 15.33
C GLN A 424 -2.09 10.56 15.96
N LEU A 425 -2.72 9.65 16.70
CA LEU A 425 -2.06 8.49 17.28
C LEU A 425 -1.42 7.62 16.19
N MET A 426 -2.15 7.29 15.14
CA MET A 426 -1.66 6.49 14.02
C MET A 426 -0.46 7.15 13.31
N GLN A 427 -0.49 8.48 13.11
CA GLN A 427 0.64 9.24 12.54
C GLN A 427 1.88 9.17 13.45
N SER A 428 1.70 9.28 14.77
CA SER A 428 2.80 9.16 15.73
C SER A 428 3.43 7.75 15.73
N MET A 429 2.62 6.70 15.55
CA MET A 429 3.08 5.32 15.49
C MET A 429 3.90 5.02 14.23
N ILE A 430 3.55 5.61 13.10
CA ILE A 430 4.38 5.52 11.88
C ILE A 430 5.71 6.23 12.11
N ALA A 431 5.71 7.42 12.73
CA ALA A 431 6.91 8.22 12.94
C ALA A 431 7.91 7.57 13.90
N SER A 432 7.45 6.80 14.89
CA SER A 432 8.33 6.11 15.86
C SER A 432 8.95 4.82 15.32
N ASN A 433 8.43 4.27 14.21
CA ASN A 433 8.82 2.97 13.65
C ASN A 433 8.69 1.80 14.65
N GLU A 434 7.89 1.96 15.71
CA GLU A 434 7.63 0.94 16.74
C GLU A 434 6.31 0.23 16.46
N SER A 435 6.38 -0.91 15.76
CA SER A 435 5.22 -1.72 15.40
C SER A 435 4.38 -2.19 16.60
N THR A 436 4.96 -2.24 17.80
CA THR A 436 4.28 -2.64 19.03
C THR A 436 3.29 -1.59 19.57
N LEU A 437 3.38 -0.32 19.15
CA LEU A 437 2.43 0.70 19.59
C LEU A 437 1.02 0.46 19.02
N PHE A 438 0.93 -0.07 17.79
CA PHE A 438 -0.35 -0.48 17.17
C PHE A 438 -1.11 -1.51 18.01
N ALA A 439 -0.42 -2.26 18.87
CA ALA A 439 -1.04 -3.18 19.84
C ALA A 439 -1.81 -2.48 20.94
N THR A 440 -1.19 -1.47 21.53
CA THR A 440 -1.75 -0.77 22.68
C THR A 440 -2.97 0.09 22.33
N GLY A 441 -3.04 0.61 21.09
CA GLY A 441 -4.15 1.46 20.62
C GLY A 441 -5.49 0.73 20.40
N ILE A 442 -5.46 -0.60 20.26
CA ILE A 442 -6.67 -1.42 19.96
C ILE A 442 -7.07 -2.35 21.11
N GLY A 443 -6.39 -2.26 22.26
CA GLY A 443 -6.68 -3.08 23.44
C GLY A 443 -6.35 -4.58 23.28
N LEU A 444 -5.53 -4.95 22.28
CA LEU A 444 -4.95 -6.28 22.15
C LEU A 444 -3.52 -6.28 22.69
N THR A 445 -3.09 -7.38 23.31
CA THR A 445 -1.72 -7.48 23.80
C THR A 445 -0.76 -7.78 22.65
N ALA A 446 0.50 -7.34 22.76
CA ALA A 446 1.52 -7.63 21.75
C ALA A 446 1.63 -9.15 21.43
N PRO A 447 1.61 -10.08 22.41
CA PRO A 447 1.63 -11.52 22.11
C PRO A 447 0.42 -12.01 21.29
N GLU A 448 -0.78 -11.51 21.55
CA GLU A 448 -1.98 -11.87 20.79
C GLU A 448 -1.87 -11.41 19.34
N LEU A 449 -1.33 -10.21 19.12
CA LEU A 449 -1.10 -9.70 17.77
C LEU A 449 -0.02 -10.45 17.01
N LYS A 450 1.09 -10.82 17.66
CA LYS A 450 2.10 -11.68 17.03
C LYS A 450 1.53 -13.04 16.64
N LYS A 451 0.62 -13.59 17.46
CA LYS A 451 -0.04 -14.87 17.17
C LYS A 451 -1.01 -14.77 15.99
N LEU A 452 -1.78 -13.69 15.90
CA LEU A 452 -2.80 -13.49 14.85
C LEU A 452 -2.20 -12.98 13.54
N PHE A 453 -1.13 -12.18 13.61
CA PHE A 453 -0.51 -11.50 12.46
C PHE A 453 1.03 -11.62 12.50
N PRO A 454 1.58 -12.85 12.47
CA PRO A 454 3.02 -13.10 12.64
C PRO A 454 3.89 -12.48 11.55
N GLU A 455 3.33 -12.21 10.36
CA GLU A 455 4.05 -11.56 9.25
C GLU A 455 4.11 -10.03 9.37
N ILE A 456 3.27 -9.46 10.24
CA ILE A 456 3.17 -8.02 10.45
C ILE A 456 3.96 -7.59 11.70
N PHE A 457 3.83 -8.35 12.79
CA PHE A 457 4.46 -8.07 14.08
C PHE A 457 5.48 -9.16 14.42
N GLN A 458 6.71 -9.03 13.90
CA GLN A 458 7.85 -9.88 14.29
C GLN A 458 8.65 -9.25 15.41
#